data_AF-A0A8J3WZN8-F1
#
_entry.id   AF-A0A8J3WZN8-F1
#
_cell.length_a   1.000
_cell.length_b   1.000
_cell.length_c   1.000
_cell.angle_alpha   90.00
_cell.angle_beta   90.00
_cell.angle_gamma   90.00
#
_symmetry.space_group_name_H-M   'P 1'
#
loop_
_entity.id
_entity.type
_entity.pdbx_description
1 polymer ?
#
loop_
_entity_poly.entity_id
_entity_poly.type
_entity_poly.pdbx_seq_one_letter_code
_entity_poly.pdbx_strand_id
1 'polypeptide(L)'
;MPAAVTALLLSGFVALLAAGGVWALTREQIRRDLVGAAGSTRALELHRTRLASYPAAFSAMAPLSSLRRTDLTAEVAAAVAEELNAWLYSAGGMCADAATRGAILGLRDSCDRWARNGGPRPPQLYEFRNLAVAFLRRDLDLAGLEPFDVRRAVTHLAKLRDDLDDATTTP
;
A
#
# COMPACT_ATOMS: atom_id res chain seq x y z
N MET A 1 31.14 33.01 -50.88
CA MET A 1 30.95 33.00 -49.42
C MET A 1 30.73 31.57 -48.95
N PRO A 2 31.77 30.77 -48.66
CA PRO A 2 31.58 29.35 -48.97
C PRO A 2 31.32 28.44 -47.75
N ALA A 3 32.34 27.98 -47.02
CA ALA A 3 32.16 26.80 -46.16
C ALA A 3 32.04 27.10 -44.65
N ALA A 4 32.67 28.18 -44.18
CA ALA A 4 32.76 28.45 -42.74
C ALA A 4 31.42 28.89 -42.13
N VAL A 5 30.68 29.76 -42.83
CA VAL A 5 29.39 30.28 -42.36
C VAL A 5 28.32 29.19 -42.34
N THR A 6 28.28 28.35 -43.37
CA THR A 6 27.35 27.21 -43.47
C THR A 6 27.65 26.14 -42.43
N ALA A 7 28.93 25.82 -42.18
CA ALA A 7 29.32 24.90 -41.12
C ALA A 7 28.95 25.41 -39.72
N LEU A 8 29.07 26.72 -39.48
CA LEU A 8 28.74 27.34 -38.19
C LEU A 8 27.22 27.38 -37.94
N LEU A 9 26.42 27.59 -38.99
CA LEU A 9 24.96 27.50 -38.91
C LEU A 9 24.49 26.05 -38.71
N LEU A 10 25.11 25.09 -39.40
CA LEU A 10 24.82 23.66 -39.24
C LEU A 10 25.19 23.17 -37.83
N SER A 11 26.36 23.55 -37.31
CA SER A 11 26.77 23.16 -35.95
C SER A 11 25.90 23.81 -34.88
N GLY A 12 25.51 25.08 -35.04
CA GLY A 12 24.56 25.76 -34.16
C GLY A 12 23.17 25.10 -34.18
N PHE A 13 22.69 24.70 -35.35
CA PHE A 13 21.42 23.99 -35.49
C PHE A 13 21.45 22.60 -34.85
N VAL A 14 22.51 21.83 -35.07
CA VAL A 14 22.70 20.51 -34.43
C VAL A 14 22.83 20.66 -32.92
N ALA A 15 23.54 21.68 -32.43
CA ALA A 15 23.66 21.97 -31.00
C ALA A 15 22.30 22.33 -30.38
N LEU A 16 21.46 23.11 -31.06
CA LEU A 16 20.11 23.43 -30.62
C LEU A 16 19.20 22.19 -30.59
N LEU A 17 19.28 21.33 -31.61
CA LEU A 17 18.52 20.07 -31.64
C LEU A 17 18.97 19.11 -30.54
N ALA A 18 20.28 18.97 -30.33
CA ALA A 18 20.83 18.14 -29.27
C ALA A 18 20.44 18.67 -27.88
N ALA A 19 20.57 19.98 -27.65
CA ALA A 19 20.18 20.61 -26.39
C ALA A 19 18.67 20.49 -26.12
N GLY A 20 17.85 20.70 -27.15
CA GLY A 20 16.39 20.53 -27.06
C GLY A 20 15.98 19.09 -26.77
N GLY A 21 16.63 18.11 -27.41
CA GLY A 21 16.41 16.69 -27.18
C GLY A 21 16.81 16.26 -25.77
N VAL A 22 17.99 16.68 -25.30
CA VAL A 22 18.46 16.41 -23.93
C VAL A 22 17.51 17.03 -22.90
N TRP A 23 17.11 18.29 -23.09
CA TRP A 23 16.18 18.97 -22.19
C TRP A 23 14.80 18.28 -22.12
N ALA A 24 14.27 17.82 -23.24
CA ALA A 24 13.00 17.09 -23.28
C ALA A 24 13.07 15.77 -22.50
N LEU A 25 14.15 15.00 -22.68
CA LEU A 25 14.37 13.75 -21.95
C LEU A 25 14.56 13.99 -20.45
N THR A 26 15.35 14.99 -20.06
CA THR A 26 15.55 15.35 -18.66
C THR A 26 14.24 15.80 -18.00
N ARG A 27 13.42 16.60 -18.69
CA ARG A 27 12.13 17.05 -18.16
C ARG A 27 11.16 15.89 -17.93
N GLU A 28 11.14 14.92 -18.83
CA GLU A 28 10.30 13.74 -18.70
C GLU A 28 10.77 12.83 -17.56
N GLN A 29 12.09 12.68 -17.39
CA GLN A 29 12.66 11.92 -16.28
C GLN A 29 12.35 12.57 -14.92
N ILE A 30 12.54 13.89 -14.81
CA ILE A 30 12.15 14.66 -13.61
C ILE A 30 10.66 14.48 -13.30
N ARG A 31 9.80 14.50 -14.32
CA ARG A 31 8.36 14.30 -14.13
C ARG A 31 8.05 12.91 -13.57
N ARG A 32 8.68 11.86 -14.11
CA ARG A 32 8.49 10.48 -13.62
C ARG A 32 8.98 10.32 -12.19
N ASP A 33 10.15 10.88 -11.88
CA ASP A 33 10.73 10.81 -10.54
C ASP A 33 9.85 11.53 -9.52
N LEU A 34 9.31 12.70 -9.87
CA LEU A 34 8.38 13.45 -9.01
C LEU A 34 7.05 12.72 -8.81
N VAL A 35 6.48 12.12 -9.85
CA VAL A 35 5.24 11.32 -9.73
C VAL A 35 5.48 10.06 -8.91
N GLY A 36 6.61 9.39 -9.10
CA GLY A 36 7.02 8.22 -8.31
C GLY A 36 7.23 8.57 -6.83
N ALA A 37 7.92 9.67 -6.54
CA ALA A 37 8.14 10.16 -5.18
C ALA A 37 6.85 10.61 -4.48
N ALA A 38 5.93 11.26 -5.21
CA ALA A 38 4.62 11.60 -4.68
C ALA A 38 3.78 10.34 -4.39
N GLY A 39 3.85 9.33 -5.26
CA GLY A 39 3.21 8.03 -5.05
C GLY A 39 3.74 7.30 -3.81
N SER A 40 5.06 7.24 -3.64
CA SER A 40 5.68 6.57 -2.48
C SER A 40 5.42 7.30 -1.17
N THR A 41 5.44 8.64 -1.18
CA THR A 41 5.12 9.46 0.00
C THR A 41 3.66 9.30 0.38
N ARG A 42 2.74 9.30 -0.60
CA ARG A 42 1.32 9.05 -0.36
C ARG A 42 1.07 7.64 0.18
N ALA A 43 1.75 6.63 -0.35
CA ALA A 43 1.66 5.26 0.14
C ALA A 43 2.17 5.15 1.59
N LEU A 44 3.24 5.88 1.93
CA LEU A 44 3.79 5.93 3.28
C LEU A 44 2.84 6.64 4.27
N GLU A 45 2.24 7.76 3.87
CA GLU A 45 1.25 8.48 4.70
C GLU A 45 -0.02 7.67 4.92
N LEU A 46 -0.51 7.00 3.87
CA LEU A 46 -1.60 6.03 4.00
C LEU A 46 -1.21 4.91 4.96
N HIS A 47 -0.01 4.35 4.80
CA HIS A 47 0.49 3.31 5.68
C HIS A 47 0.54 3.76 7.15
N ARG A 48 1.05 4.96 7.40
CA ARG A 48 1.13 5.57 8.73
C ARG A 48 -0.25 5.78 9.35
N THR A 49 -1.18 6.31 8.56
CA THR A 49 -2.57 6.50 8.98
C THR A 49 -3.21 5.16 9.37
N ARG A 50 -2.93 4.09 8.59
CA ARG A 50 -3.46 2.75 8.86
C ARG A 50 -2.92 2.13 10.14
N LEU A 51 -1.62 2.29 10.39
CA LEU A 51 -1.02 1.89 11.66
C LEU A 51 -1.62 2.67 12.84
N ALA A 52 -1.97 3.95 12.62
CA ALA A 52 -2.58 4.80 13.64
C ALA A 52 -4.05 4.48 13.94
N SER A 53 -4.77 3.78 13.05
CA SER A 53 -6.17 3.39 13.28
C SER A 53 -6.32 2.17 14.19
N TYR A 54 -5.36 1.23 14.16
CA TYR A 54 -5.37 0.04 15.01
C TYR A 54 -4.13 -0.09 15.90
N PRO A 55 -3.78 0.95 16.68
CA PRO A 55 -2.54 0.96 17.45
C PRO A 55 -2.53 -0.16 18.50
N ALA A 56 -3.67 -0.44 19.13
CA ALA A 56 -3.80 -1.50 20.13
C ALA A 56 -3.52 -2.90 19.57
N ALA A 57 -3.96 -3.21 18.34
CA ALA A 57 -3.66 -4.50 17.70
C ALA A 57 -2.18 -4.66 17.38
N PHE A 58 -1.55 -3.59 16.87
CA PHE A 58 -0.11 -3.62 16.57
C PHE A 58 0.73 -3.71 17.85
N SER A 59 0.35 -3.01 18.91
CA SER A 59 0.98 -3.14 20.23
C SER A 59 0.87 -4.57 20.77
N ALA A 60 -0.33 -5.18 20.70
CA ALA A 60 -0.54 -6.55 21.13
C ALA A 60 0.32 -7.57 20.39
N MET A 61 0.59 -7.35 19.10
CA MET A 61 1.46 -8.24 18.31
C MET A 61 2.95 -7.89 18.37
N ALA A 62 3.34 -6.75 18.94
CA ALA A 62 4.74 -6.32 18.99
C ALA A 62 5.68 -7.35 19.64
N PRO A 63 5.29 -8.08 20.71
CA PRO A 63 6.11 -9.12 21.32
C PRO A 63 6.43 -10.29 20.37
N LEU A 64 5.60 -10.53 19.34
CA LEU A 64 5.76 -11.58 18.34
C LEU A 64 6.71 -11.18 17.19
N SER A 65 7.26 -9.97 17.20
CA SER A 65 8.15 -9.49 16.14
C SER A 65 9.40 -10.36 16.03
N SER A 66 9.73 -10.80 14.81
CA SER A 66 10.96 -11.55 14.52
C SER A 66 12.24 -10.74 14.76
N LEU A 67 12.13 -9.41 14.86
CA LEU A 67 13.25 -8.51 15.17
C LEU A 67 13.54 -8.39 16.66
N ARG A 68 12.71 -8.99 17.52
CA ARG A 68 12.93 -8.95 18.96
C ARG A 68 14.10 -9.87 19.31
N ARG A 69 15.07 -9.33 20.08
CA ARG A 69 16.26 -10.07 20.54
C ARG A 69 15.99 -11.08 21.65
N THR A 70 14.80 -11.01 22.26
CA THR A 70 14.39 -11.91 23.34
C THR A 70 13.70 -13.11 22.74
N ASP A 71 14.06 -14.31 23.19
CA ASP A 71 13.38 -15.54 22.78
C ASP A 71 11.88 -15.47 23.12
N LEU A 72 11.06 -15.83 22.14
CA LEU A 72 9.62 -15.85 22.30
C LEU A 72 9.23 -17.09 23.11
N THR A 73 8.62 -16.88 24.28
CA THR A 73 8.16 -17.96 25.17
C THR A 73 6.64 -18.14 25.13
N ALA A 74 6.16 -19.26 25.68
CA ALA A 74 4.74 -19.58 25.77
C ALA A 74 3.99 -18.59 26.69
N GLU A 75 4.63 -18.06 27.73
CA GLU A 75 4.06 -17.04 28.62
C GLU A 75 3.84 -15.71 27.88
N VAL A 76 4.80 -15.32 27.03
CA VAL A 76 4.64 -14.13 26.18
C VAL A 76 3.49 -14.34 25.20
N ALA A 77 3.34 -15.54 24.62
CA ALA A 77 2.21 -15.86 23.76
C ALA A 77 0.87 -15.77 24.49
N ALA A 78 0.80 -16.22 25.75
CA ALA A 78 -0.41 -16.09 26.59
C ALA A 78 -0.82 -14.62 26.76
N ALA A 79 0.13 -13.75 27.12
CA ALA A 79 -0.12 -12.31 27.26
C ALA A 79 -0.61 -11.68 25.95
N VAL A 80 0.00 -12.07 24.82
CA VAL A 80 -0.43 -11.62 23.49
C VAL A 80 -1.86 -12.10 23.18
N ALA A 81 -2.22 -13.34 23.54
CA ALA A 81 -3.57 -13.85 23.33
C ALA A 81 -4.62 -13.03 24.09
N GLU A 82 -4.34 -12.67 25.34
CA GLU A 82 -5.22 -11.83 26.16
C GLU A 82 -5.37 -10.42 25.57
N GLU A 83 -4.28 -9.78 25.16
CA GLU A 83 -4.33 -8.45 24.55
C GLU A 83 -5.09 -8.45 23.21
N LEU A 84 -4.90 -9.48 22.37
CA LEU A 84 -5.65 -9.65 21.13
C LEU A 84 -7.14 -9.91 21.40
N ASN A 85 -7.46 -10.65 22.45
CA ASN A 85 -8.84 -10.89 22.86
C ASN A 85 -9.51 -9.58 23.29
N ALA A 86 -8.84 -8.78 24.12
CA ALA A 86 -9.33 -7.46 24.52
C ALA A 86 -9.54 -6.54 23.30
N TRP A 87 -8.62 -6.56 22.33
CA TRP A 87 -8.77 -5.77 21.11
C TRP A 87 -9.95 -6.22 20.25
N LEU A 88 -10.17 -7.52 20.07
CA LEU A 88 -11.27 -8.08 19.26
C LEU A 88 -12.66 -7.60 19.70
N TYR A 89 -12.83 -7.37 21.00
CA TYR A 89 -14.06 -6.88 21.62
C TYR A 89 -14.04 -5.38 21.92
N SER A 90 -12.98 -4.67 21.53
CA SER A 90 -12.95 -3.21 21.53
C SER A 90 -13.66 -2.65 20.29
N ALA A 91 -13.89 -1.33 20.26
CA ALA A 91 -14.47 -0.66 19.10
C ALA A 91 -13.68 -0.95 17.80
N GLY A 92 -12.35 -0.96 17.86
CA GLY A 92 -11.51 -1.25 16.70
C GLY A 92 -11.69 -2.68 16.16
N GLY A 93 -11.72 -3.67 17.05
CA GLY A 93 -11.95 -5.06 16.66
C GLY A 93 -13.36 -5.30 16.12
N MET A 94 -14.37 -4.65 16.70
CA MET A 94 -15.78 -4.78 16.28
C MET A 94 -16.07 -4.13 14.92
N CYS A 95 -15.32 -3.09 14.56
CA CYS A 95 -15.43 -2.44 13.25
C CYS A 95 -14.56 -3.09 12.16
N ALA A 96 -13.63 -3.97 12.54
CA ALA A 96 -12.78 -4.67 11.59
C ALA A 96 -13.57 -5.67 10.73
N ASP A 97 -13.12 -5.87 9.50
CA ASP A 97 -13.71 -6.79 8.55
C ASP A 97 -13.59 -8.26 9.02
N ALA A 98 -14.36 -9.14 8.39
CA ALA A 98 -14.41 -10.56 8.76
C ALA A 98 -13.05 -11.27 8.57
N ALA A 99 -12.25 -10.88 7.57
CA ALA A 99 -10.95 -11.51 7.29
C ALA A 99 -9.90 -11.08 8.33
N THR A 100 -9.85 -9.81 8.68
CA THR A 100 -9.03 -9.23 9.75
C THR A 100 -9.37 -9.87 11.09
N ARG A 101 -10.67 -9.93 11.44
CA ARG A 101 -11.13 -10.60 12.65
C ARG A 101 -10.75 -12.08 12.65
N GLY A 102 -10.94 -12.78 11.53
CA GLY A 102 -10.57 -14.19 11.38
C GLY A 102 -9.08 -14.45 11.57
N ALA A 103 -8.22 -13.63 10.99
CA ALA A 103 -6.77 -13.76 11.13
C ALA A 103 -6.30 -13.49 12.57
N ILE A 104 -6.87 -12.47 13.22
CA ILE A 104 -6.56 -12.17 14.63
C ILE A 104 -7.07 -13.28 15.56
N LEU A 105 -8.24 -13.84 15.30
CA LEU A 105 -8.76 -15.00 16.05
C LEU A 105 -7.86 -16.23 15.89
N GLY A 106 -7.40 -16.53 14.67
CA GLY A 106 -6.46 -17.62 14.41
C GLY A 106 -5.10 -17.42 15.10
N LEU A 107 -4.62 -16.18 15.14
CA LEU A 107 -3.42 -15.81 15.89
C LEU A 107 -3.61 -16.00 17.40
N ARG A 108 -4.71 -15.48 17.95
CA ARG A 108 -5.07 -15.63 19.36
C ARG A 108 -5.14 -17.11 19.76
N ASP A 109 -5.85 -17.93 18.99
CA ASP A 109 -5.96 -19.37 19.25
C ASP A 109 -4.61 -20.07 19.18
N SER A 110 -3.77 -19.74 18.21
CA SER A 110 -2.42 -20.30 18.11
C SER A 110 -1.55 -19.95 19.32
N CYS A 111 -1.62 -18.70 19.79
CA CYS A 111 -0.94 -18.25 21.00
C CYS A 111 -1.45 -18.97 22.26
N ASP A 112 -2.76 -19.03 22.43
CA ASP A 112 -3.41 -19.61 23.61
C ASP A 112 -3.20 -21.13 23.69
N ARG A 113 -3.31 -21.85 22.57
CA ARG A 113 -2.96 -23.28 22.51
C ARG A 113 -1.50 -23.53 22.88
N TRP A 114 -0.59 -22.66 22.42
CA TRP A 114 0.83 -22.81 22.76
C TRP A 114 1.09 -22.53 24.24
N ALA A 115 0.46 -21.50 24.79
CA ALA A 115 0.51 -21.19 26.22
C ALA A 115 0.01 -22.36 27.08
N ARG A 116 -1.10 -23.00 26.68
CA ARG A 116 -1.72 -24.10 27.43
C ARG A 116 -0.98 -25.42 27.32
N ASN A 117 -0.51 -25.77 26.12
CA ASN A 117 0.08 -27.08 25.85
C ASN A 117 1.60 -27.11 26.02
N GLY A 118 2.24 -25.93 26.06
CA GLY A 118 3.70 -25.80 26.05
C GLY A 118 4.36 -26.40 24.80
N GLY A 119 5.67 -26.65 24.89
CA GLY A 119 6.42 -27.30 23.82
C GLY A 119 6.95 -26.35 22.74
N PRO A 120 7.38 -26.90 21.58
CA PRO A 120 8.01 -26.11 20.53
C PRO A 120 7.01 -25.11 19.92
N ARG A 121 7.55 -23.97 19.49
CA ARG A 121 6.78 -22.89 18.89
C ARG A 121 5.95 -23.39 17.69
N PRO A 122 4.63 -23.12 17.64
CA PRO A 122 3.80 -23.54 16.53
C PRO A 122 4.24 -22.87 15.22
N PRO A 123 4.35 -23.61 14.11
CA PRO A 123 4.71 -23.02 12.81
C PRO A 123 3.64 -22.04 12.33
N GLN A 124 2.36 -22.31 12.62
CA GLN A 124 1.24 -21.46 12.19
C GLN A 124 1.22 -20.09 12.88
N LEU A 125 1.96 -19.90 13.98
CA LEU A 125 2.00 -18.65 14.73
C LEU A 125 2.42 -17.47 13.84
N TYR A 126 3.48 -17.64 13.05
CA TYR A 126 3.96 -16.58 12.17
C TYR A 126 3.09 -16.41 10.92
N GLU A 127 2.48 -17.49 10.44
CA GLU A 127 1.53 -17.43 9.33
C GLU A 127 0.34 -16.55 9.72
N PHE A 128 -0.30 -16.85 10.85
CA PHE A 128 -1.41 -16.04 11.36
C PHE A 128 -0.98 -14.62 11.73
N ARG A 129 0.21 -14.43 12.30
CA ARG A 129 0.74 -13.09 12.58
C ARG A 129 0.93 -12.28 11.30
N ASN A 130 1.46 -12.88 10.25
CA ASN A 130 1.67 -12.20 8.98
C ASN A 130 0.36 -11.90 8.28
N LEU A 131 -0.61 -12.83 8.32
CA LEU A 131 -1.97 -12.61 7.84
C LEU A 131 -2.66 -11.47 8.62
N ALA A 132 -2.60 -11.49 9.94
CA ALA A 132 -3.16 -10.45 10.80
C ALA A 132 -2.60 -9.07 10.46
N VAL A 133 -1.27 -8.95 10.32
CA VAL A 133 -0.62 -7.69 9.92
C VAL A 133 -1.02 -7.28 8.50
N ALA A 134 -1.12 -8.22 7.55
CA ALA A 134 -1.52 -7.93 6.18
C ALA A 134 -2.98 -7.45 6.11
N PHE A 135 -3.89 -8.11 6.81
CA PHE A 135 -5.31 -7.73 6.84
C PHE A 135 -5.54 -6.45 7.60
N LEU A 136 -4.94 -6.20 8.76
CA LEU A 136 -5.02 -4.89 9.44
C LEU A 136 -4.54 -3.73 8.57
N ARG A 137 -3.57 -3.96 7.68
CA ARG A 137 -3.10 -2.96 6.70
C ARG A 137 -4.06 -2.74 5.54
N ARG A 138 -5.00 -3.67 5.30
CA ARG A 138 -5.95 -3.65 4.19
C ARG A 138 -7.39 -3.38 4.65
N ASP A 139 -7.70 -3.64 5.91
CA ASP A 139 -9.00 -3.46 6.55
C ASP A 139 -9.52 -2.01 6.44
N LEU A 140 -8.58 -1.07 6.42
CA LEU A 140 -8.84 0.37 6.28
C LEU A 140 -8.91 0.84 4.83
N ASP A 141 -8.67 -0.05 3.85
CA ASP A 141 -9.20 0.15 2.51
C ASP A 141 -10.71 -0.08 2.58
N LEU A 142 -11.41 0.96 3.06
CA LEU A 142 -12.83 1.16 2.88
C LEU A 142 -13.14 0.96 1.39
N ALA A 143 -13.46 -0.26 1.00
CA ALA A 143 -13.78 -0.62 -0.37
C ALA A 143 -14.99 0.23 -0.78
N GLY A 144 -14.75 1.27 -1.58
CA GLY A 144 -15.75 2.29 -1.91
C GLY A 144 -15.34 3.75 -1.64
N LEU A 145 -14.19 4.01 -0.98
CA LEU A 145 -13.62 5.35 -0.78
C LEU A 145 -12.27 5.54 -1.50
N GLU A 146 -12.05 4.81 -2.61
CA GLU A 146 -11.00 5.23 -3.54
C GLU A 146 -11.28 6.66 -3.99
N PRO A 147 -10.24 7.52 -4.16
CA PRO A 147 -10.44 8.84 -4.69
C PRO A 147 -11.16 8.69 -6.03
N PHE A 148 -12.36 9.24 -6.13
CA PHE A 148 -13.08 9.36 -7.40
C PHE A 148 -12.13 10.03 -8.38
N ASP A 149 -11.51 9.23 -9.25
CA ASP A 149 -10.62 9.74 -10.27
C ASP A 149 -11.50 10.40 -11.31
N VAL A 150 -11.69 11.71 -11.16
CA VAL A 150 -12.45 12.54 -12.10
C VAL A 150 -11.94 12.30 -13.52
N ARG A 151 -10.65 11.99 -13.74
CA ARG A 151 -10.14 11.68 -15.09
C ARG A 151 -10.67 10.35 -15.61
N ARG A 152 -10.78 9.33 -14.74
CA ARG A 152 -11.39 8.03 -15.07
C ARG A 152 -12.91 8.16 -15.28
N ALA A 153 -13.58 9.01 -14.52
CA ALA A 153 -14.99 9.32 -14.72
C ALA A 153 -15.23 10.13 -16.00
N VAL A 154 -14.34 11.06 -16.36
CA VAL A 154 -14.39 11.81 -17.62
C VAL A 154 -14.14 10.88 -18.81
N THR A 155 -13.24 9.90 -18.71
CA THR A 155 -13.07 8.92 -19.79
C THR A 155 -14.23 7.94 -19.90
N HIS A 156 -14.84 7.51 -18.79
CA HIS A 156 -16.04 6.66 -18.83
C HIS A 156 -17.30 7.42 -19.25
N LEU A 157 -17.47 8.69 -18.87
CA LEU A 157 -18.58 9.54 -19.32
C LEU A 157 -18.38 10.00 -20.77
N ALA A 158 -17.14 10.26 -21.20
CA ALA A 158 -16.83 10.49 -22.60
C ALA A 158 -17.14 9.23 -23.41
N LYS A 159 -16.73 8.05 -22.93
CA LYS A 159 -17.07 6.78 -23.57
C LYS A 159 -18.58 6.52 -23.61
N LEU A 160 -19.30 6.79 -22.53
CA LEU A 160 -20.76 6.64 -22.49
C LEU A 160 -21.46 7.65 -23.41
N ARG A 161 -20.93 8.88 -23.52
CA ARG A 161 -21.42 9.89 -24.46
C ARG A 161 -21.17 9.47 -25.90
N ASP A 162 -19.96 8.98 -26.20
CA ASP A 162 -19.61 8.48 -27.53
C ASP A 162 -20.48 7.25 -27.87
N ASP A 163 -20.72 6.34 -26.93
CA ASP A 163 -21.63 5.19 -27.10
C ASP A 163 -23.10 5.63 -27.32
N LEU A 164 -23.54 6.74 -26.71
CA LEU A 164 -24.88 7.33 -26.90
C LEU A 164 -25.02 8.09 -28.23
N ASP A 165 -23.97 8.77 -28.66
CA ASP A 165 -23.90 9.47 -29.95
C ASP A 165 -23.83 8.46 -31.12
N ASP A 166 -23.13 7.33 -30.93
CA ASP A 166 -23.12 6.19 -31.87
C ASP A 166 -24.48 5.46 -31.91
N ALA A 167 -25.14 5.30 -30.76
CA ALA A 167 -26.48 4.70 -30.70
C ALA A 167 -27.57 5.58 -31.32
N THR A 168 -27.38 6.90 -31.38
CA THR A 168 -28.32 7.84 -32.01
C THR A 168 -28.03 8.10 -33.49
N THR A 169 -26.90 7.59 -34.02
CA THR A 169 -26.54 7.67 -35.45
C THR A 169 -26.73 6.37 -36.22
N THR A 170 -27.33 5.35 -35.61
CA THR A 170 -27.76 4.15 -36.35
C THR A 170 -29.16 4.38 -36.95
N PRO A 171 -29.35 4.34 -38.30
CA PRO A 171 -30.65 4.48 -38.94
C PRO A 171 -31.59 3.28 -38.69
#